data_AF-Q4FZG4-F1
#
_entry.id   AF-Q4FZG4-F1
#
_cell.length_a   1.000
_cell.length_b   1.000
_cell.length_c   1.000
_cell.angle_alpha   90.00
_cell.angle_beta   90.00
_cell.angle_gamma   90.00
#
_symmetry.space_group_name_H-M   'P 1'
#
loop_
_entity.id
_entity.type
_entity.pdbx_description
1 polymer ?
#
loop_
_entity_poly.entity_id
_entity_poly.type
_entity_poly.pdbx_seq_one_letter_code
_entity_poly.pdbx_strand_id
1 'polypeptide(L)'
;DKYAVRFIPRENGIYLIDVKFNGTHIPGSPFKIRVGEPGHGGDPGLVSAYGAGLEGGVTGSPAEFIVNTSNAGAGALSVTIDGPSKVKMDCQECPEGYRVTYTPMAPGSYLISIKYGGPYHIGGSPFKAKVTGPRLVSNHSLHETSSVFVDSLTKVATVPQHATSGPGPADVSKVVAKGLGLSKAYVGQKSNFTVDCSKAGNNMLLVGVHGPRTPCEEILVKHMGSRLYSVSYLLKDKGEYTLVVKWGDEHIPGSPYRIMVP
;
A
#
# COMPACT_ATOMS: atom_id res chain seq x y z
N ASP A 1 -39.11 8.62 29.21
CA ASP A 1 -38.82 7.30 28.61
C ASP A 1 -37.37 7.16 28.20
N LYS A 2 -36.81 5.95 28.32
CA LYS A 2 -35.49 5.60 27.80
C LYS A 2 -35.70 4.65 26.62
N TYR A 3 -35.25 5.07 25.43
CA TYR A 3 -35.30 4.26 24.23
C TYR A 3 -33.90 3.67 23.96
N ALA A 4 -33.83 2.37 23.69
CA ALA A 4 -32.58 1.68 23.37
C ALA A 4 -32.72 1.01 22.00
N VAL A 5 -31.69 1.18 21.16
CA VAL A 5 -31.59 0.56 19.83
C VAL A 5 -30.34 -0.31 19.82
N ARG A 6 -30.47 -1.55 19.37
CA ARG A 6 -29.36 -2.51 19.23
C ARG A 6 -29.29 -2.98 17.79
N PHE A 7 -28.09 -2.98 17.23
CA PHE A 7 -27.79 -3.55 15.92
C PHE A 7 -26.51 -4.38 16.03
N ILE A 8 -26.42 -5.42 15.20
CA ILE A 8 -25.23 -6.28 15.10
C ILE A 8 -24.73 -6.14 13.66
N PRO A 9 -23.74 -5.27 13.42
CA PRO A 9 -23.17 -5.08 12.09
C PRO A 9 -22.41 -6.34 11.69
N ARG A 10 -22.64 -6.80 10.45
CA ARG A 10 -22.05 -8.04 9.92
C ARG A 10 -20.79 -7.82 9.09
N GLU A 11 -20.51 -6.57 8.73
CA GLU A 11 -19.37 -6.20 7.88
C GLU A 11 -18.49 -5.18 8.60
N ASN A 12 -17.19 -5.20 8.28
CA ASN A 12 -16.25 -4.22 8.80
C ASN A 12 -16.41 -2.91 8.03
N GLY A 13 -16.48 -1.80 8.74
CA GLY A 13 -16.69 -0.51 8.09
C GLY A 13 -17.00 0.62 9.05
N ILE A 14 -17.13 1.81 8.47
CA ILE A 14 -17.64 2.99 9.16
C ILE A 14 -19.15 3.04 8.92
N TYR A 15 -19.93 3.09 9.99
CA TYR A 15 -21.37 3.24 9.93
C TYR A 15 -21.75 4.61 10.48
N LEU A 16 -22.72 5.24 9.82
CA LEU A 16 -23.35 6.47 10.28
C LEU A 16 -24.73 6.12 10.82
N ILE A 17 -24.97 6.48 12.08
CA ILE A 17 -26.25 6.26 12.74
C ILE A 17 -26.97 7.60 12.82
N ASP A 18 -27.96 7.74 11.96
CA ASP A 18 -28.91 8.84 12.00
C ASP A 18 -29.92 8.61 13.12
N VAL A 19 -29.94 9.53 14.08
CA VAL A 19 -30.94 9.57 15.15
C VAL A 19 -31.63 10.93 15.02
N LYS A 20 -32.89 10.88 14.59
CA LYS A 20 -33.70 12.05 14.29
C LYS A 20 -34.91 12.09 15.21
N PHE A 21 -35.27 13.29 15.66
CA PHE A 21 -36.53 13.57 16.34
C PHE A 21 -37.30 14.59 15.49
N ASN A 22 -38.54 14.26 15.10
CA ASN A 22 -39.35 15.06 14.16
C ASN A 22 -38.64 15.40 12.84
N GLY A 23 -37.84 14.46 12.31
CA GLY A 23 -37.09 14.67 11.06
C GLY A 23 -35.76 15.43 11.21
N THR A 24 -35.47 15.98 12.39
CA THR A 24 -34.23 16.74 12.68
C THR A 24 -33.26 15.89 13.49
N HIS A 25 -31.96 15.93 13.15
CA HIS A 25 -30.93 15.25 13.93
C HIS A 25 -30.91 15.76 15.38
N ILE A 26 -30.81 14.83 16.32
CA ILE A 26 -30.52 15.18 17.70
C ILE A 26 -29.05 15.64 17.84
N PRO A 27 -28.68 16.36 18.91
CA PRO A 27 -27.29 16.69 19.17
C PRO A 27 -26.41 15.43 19.17
N GLY A 28 -25.31 15.47 18.40
CA GLY A 28 -24.37 14.36 18.24
C GLY A 28 -24.72 13.38 17.11
N SER A 29 -25.91 13.49 16.49
CA SER A 29 -26.25 12.76 15.28
C SER A 29 -25.82 13.55 14.02
N PRO A 30 -25.28 12.89 12.98
CA PRO A 30 -25.04 11.44 12.85
C PRO A 30 -23.92 10.93 13.76
N PHE A 31 -24.17 9.80 14.44
CA PHE A 31 -23.12 9.13 15.22
C PHE A 31 -22.27 8.29 14.29
N LYS A 32 -20.99 8.62 14.18
CA LYS A 32 -20.02 7.80 13.45
C LYS A 32 -19.53 6.69 14.36
N ILE A 33 -19.76 5.45 13.96
CA ILE A 33 -19.24 4.27 14.63
C ILE A 33 -18.34 3.48 13.68
N ARG A 34 -17.28 2.88 14.21
CA ARG A 34 -16.42 1.95 13.46
C ARG A 34 -16.69 0.54 13.95
N VAL A 35 -16.97 -0.36 13.00
CA VAL A 35 -17.15 -1.77 13.24
C VAL A 35 -15.95 -2.50 12.65
N GLY A 36 -15.24 -3.22 13.50
CA GLY A 36 -14.07 -4.01 13.14
C GLY A 36 -13.53 -4.68 14.40
N GLU A 37 -12.56 -5.57 14.22
CA GLU A 37 -11.90 -6.21 15.35
C GLU A 37 -11.28 -5.17 16.31
N PRO A 38 -11.54 -5.26 17.62
CA PRO A 38 -10.91 -4.39 18.61
C PRO A 38 -9.39 -4.51 18.51
N GLY A 39 -8.71 -3.44 18.08
CA GLY A 39 -7.24 -3.39 17.96
C GLY A 39 -6.64 -3.50 16.55
N HIS A 40 -7.43 -3.69 15.48
CA HIS A 40 -6.91 -3.97 14.12
C HIS A 40 -7.21 -2.92 13.04
N GLY A 41 -7.02 -1.63 13.33
CA GLY A 41 -6.86 -0.73 12.19
C GLY A 41 -6.68 0.72 12.58
N GLY A 42 -5.56 1.29 12.14
CA GLY A 42 -5.25 2.68 12.34
C GLY A 42 -6.34 3.60 11.77
N ASP A 43 -6.43 4.81 12.32
CA ASP A 43 -7.35 5.84 11.88
C ASP A 43 -6.67 6.70 10.79
N PRO A 44 -7.06 6.57 9.52
CA PRO A 44 -6.51 7.39 8.44
C PRO A 44 -6.80 8.89 8.62
N GLY A 45 -7.81 9.27 9.43
CA GLY A 45 -8.09 10.67 9.76
C GLY A 45 -7.09 11.29 10.73
N LEU A 46 -6.29 10.47 11.42
CA LEU A 46 -5.22 10.90 12.31
C LEU A 46 -3.83 10.84 11.64
N VAL A 47 -3.79 10.43 10.37
CA VAL A 47 -2.57 10.44 9.54
C VAL A 47 -2.50 11.76 8.78
N SER A 48 -1.34 12.41 8.82
CA SER A 48 -1.04 13.57 8.00
C SER A 48 0.13 13.29 7.07
N ALA A 49 0.18 13.95 5.92
CA ALA A 49 1.32 13.91 5.03
C ALA A 49 1.76 15.33 4.67
N TYR A 50 3.06 15.58 4.69
CA TYR A 50 3.66 16.88 4.41
C TYR A 50 5.06 16.75 3.81
N GLY A 51 5.49 17.76 3.06
CA GLY A 51 6.81 17.82 2.43
C GLY A 51 6.73 18.25 0.97
N ALA A 52 7.82 18.80 0.45
CA ALA A 52 7.89 19.38 -0.90
C ALA A 52 7.54 18.36 -1.99
N GLY A 53 7.82 17.08 -1.78
CA GLY A 53 7.53 16.00 -2.73
C GLY A 53 6.03 15.77 -2.97
N LEU A 54 5.13 16.23 -2.09
CA LEU A 54 3.68 16.19 -2.34
C LEU A 54 3.21 17.27 -3.31
N GLU A 55 3.99 18.34 -3.47
CA GLU A 55 3.65 19.51 -4.29
C GLU A 55 4.38 19.49 -5.63
N GLY A 56 5.62 18.97 -5.68
CA GLY A 56 6.38 18.93 -6.92
C GLY A 56 7.80 18.38 -6.79
N GLY A 57 8.55 18.49 -7.89
CA GLY A 57 9.93 18.02 -7.96
C GLY A 57 10.56 18.29 -9.32
N VAL A 58 11.81 17.83 -9.49
CA VAL A 58 12.55 17.93 -10.74
C VAL A 58 12.88 16.53 -11.23
N THR A 59 12.78 16.29 -12.54
CA THR A 59 13.13 15.02 -13.16
C THR A 59 14.56 14.59 -12.82
N GLY A 60 14.74 13.33 -12.42
CA GLY A 60 16.03 12.75 -12.04
C GLY A 60 16.49 13.12 -10.63
N SER A 61 15.79 14.02 -9.94
CA SER A 61 16.09 14.39 -8.56
C SER A 61 15.12 13.69 -7.58
N PRO A 62 15.60 13.18 -6.44
CA PRO A 62 14.72 12.67 -5.39
C PRO A 62 13.80 13.77 -4.83
N ALA A 63 12.51 13.48 -4.75
CA ALA A 63 11.49 14.28 -4.09
C ALA A 63 10.98 13.53 -2.85
N GLU A 64 10.79 14.24 -1.74
CA GLU A 64 10.56 13.62 -0.44
C GLU A 64 9.32 14.19 0.25
N PHE A 65 8.60 13.33 0.96
CA PHE A 65 7.57 13.72 1.92
C PHE A 65 7.52 12.76 3.11
N ILE A 66 6.93 13.23 4.20
CA ILE A 66 6.71 12.46 5.43
C ILE A 66 5.23 12.13 5.54
N VAL A 67 4.92 10.89 5.92
CA VAL A 67 3.61 10.42 6.34
C VAL A 67 3.65 10.20 7.84
N ASN A 68 3.04 11.10 8.60
CA ASN A 68 3.00 11.03 10.05
C ASN A 68 1.84 10.14 10.50
N THR A 69 2.18 9.01 11.12
CA THR A 69 1.24 7.99 11.62
C THR A 69 1.22 7.92 13.14
N SER A 70 1.90 8.85 13.82
CA SER A 70 2.20 8.77 15.26
C SER A 70 0.97 8.64 16.16
N ASN A 71 -0.15 9.25 15.75
CA ASN A 71 -1.42 9.22 16.48
C ASN A 71 -2.48 8.31 15.85
N ALA A 72 -2.15 7.67 14.73
CA ALA A 72 -3.12 6.91 13.96
C ALA A 72 -3.33 5.49 14.48
N GLY A 73 -2.49 4.99 15.39
CA GLY A 73 -2.51 3.59 15.80
C GLY A 73 -1.97 2.66 14.71
N ALA A 74 -1.89 1.36 15.00
CA ALA A 74 -1.29 0.40 14.07
C ALA A 74 -2.14 0.22 12.80
N GLY A 75 -1.52 0.40 11.63
CA GLY A 75 -2.20 0.20 10.35
C GLY A 75 -1.21 0.09 9.20
N ALA A 76 -1.61 -0.60 8.13
CA ALA A 76 -0.80 -0.67 6.92
C ALA A 76 -0.85 0.66 6.16
N LEU A 77 0.31 1.18 5.79
CA LEU A 77 0.47 2.34 4.91
C LEU A 77 0.60 1.87 3.46
N SER A 78 -0.22 2.44 2.58
CA SER A 78 -0.17 2.21 1.14
C SER A 78 0.03 3.54 0.44
N VAL A 79 1.14 3.67 -0.29
CA VAL A 79 1.44 4.84 -1.11
C VAL A 79 1.49 4.42 -2.57
N THR A 80 0.73 5.10 -3.43
CA THR A 80 0.72 4.89 -4.87
C THR A 80 0.97 6.21 -5.58
N ILE A 81 1.85 6.21 -6.57
CA ILE A 81 2.19 7.36 -7.38
C ILE A 81 1.88 7.02 -8.83
N ASP A 82 0.88 7.71 -9.37
CA ASP A 82 0.47 7.63 -10.77
C ASP A 82 1.01 8.85 -11.53
N GLY A 83 1.69 8.64 -12.67
CA GLY A 83 2.19 9.77 -13.44
C GLY A 83 2.81 9.40 -14.78
N PRO A 84 3.44 10.36 -15.46
CA PRO A 84 4.00 10.20 -16.81
C PRO A 84 5.29 9.37 -16.88
N SER A 85 5.77 8.84 -15.75
CA SER A 85 6.84 7.82 -15.69
C SER A 85 6.77 7.04 -14.38
N LYS A 86 7.31 5.81 -14.39
CA LYS A 86 7.58 5.01 -13.21
C LYS A 86 8.58 5.77 -12.36
N VAL A 87 8.29 5.84 -11.08
CA VAL A 87 9.16 6.44 -10.09
C VAL A 87 9.90 5.33 -9.37
N LYS A 88 11.21 5.51 -9.15
CA LYS A 88 11.88 4.76 -8.10
C LYS A 88 11.35 5.29 -6.77
N MET A 89 10.81 4.45 -5.92
CA MET A 89 10.34 4.82 -4.58
C MET A 89 11.14 4.09 -3.51
N ASP A 90 11.43 4.79 -2.43
CA ASP A 90 12.01 4.28 -1.20
C ASP A 90 11.17 4.77 -0.02
N CYS A 91 11.06 3.95 1.02
CA CYS A 91 10.31 4.30 2.22
C CYS A 91 11.08 3.88 3.46
N GLN A 92 11.36 4.84 4.33
CA GLN A 92 12.15 4.66 5.54
C GLN A 92 11.33 5.05 6.76
N GLU A 93 11.38 4.23 7.81
CA GLU A 93 10.75 4.58 9.08
C GLU A 93 11.53 5.70 9.78
N CYS A 94 10.82 6.68 10.30
CA CYS A 94 11.38 7.80 11.05
C CYS A 94 10.53 8.06 12.32
N PRO A 95 11.02 8.82 13.31
CA PRO A 95 10.30 9.02 14.56
C PRO A 95 8.87 9.56 14.42
N GLU A 96 8.61 10.30 13.34
CA GLU A 96 7.30 10.90 13.04
C GLU A 96 6.36 9.93 12.29
N GLY A 97 6.88 8.86 11.70
CA GLY A 97 6.13 7.88 10.90
C GLY A 97 7.00 7.31 9.78
N TYR A 98 6.70 7.68 8.54
CA TYR A 98 7.39 7.17 7.35
C TYR A 98 7.86 8.29 6.43
N ARG A 99 9.14 8.28 6.08
CA ARG A 99 9.75 9.14 5.07
C ARG A 99 9.71 8.43 3.72
N VAL A 100 8.99 9.01 2.77
CA VAL A 100 8.85 8.48 1.41
C VAL A 100 9.65 9.35 0.46
N THR A 101 10.55 8.72 -0.29
CA THR A 101 11.37 9.37 -1.31
C THR A 101 11.04 8.76 -2.66
N TYR A 102 10.80 9.59 -3.68
CA TYR A 102 10.57 9.12 -5.03
C TYR A 102 11.36 9.91 -6.07
N THR A 103 11.75 9.29 -7.17
CA THR A 103 12.50 9.94 -8.26
C THR A 103 11.71 9.88 -9.57
N PRO A 104 11.08 10.98 -10.01
CA PRO A 104 10.37 11.04 -11.28
C PRO A 104 11.33 11.19 -12.45
N MET A 105 11.02 10.53 -13.58
CA MET A 105 11.88 10.52 -14.76
C MET A 105 11.27 11.24 -15.97
N ALA A 106 10.03 11.71 -15.84
CA ALA A 106 9.36 12.53 -16.84
C ALA A 106 8.66 13.73 -16.19
N PRO A 107 8.66 14.91 -16.86
CA PRO A 107 7.91 16.06 -16.37
C PRO A 107 6.41 15.83 -16.54
N GLY A 108 5.61 16.44 -15.67
CA GLY A 108 4.15 16.38 -15.73
C GLY A 108 3.50 16.37 -14.35
N SER A 109 2.25 15.92 -14.31
CA SER A 109 1.48 15.81 -13.07
C SER A 109 1.56 14.39 -12.53
N TYR A 110 1.91 14.25 -11.26
CA TYR A 110 1.90 12.99 -10.53
C TYR A 110 0.81 13.03 -9.46
N LEU A 111 0.04 11.96 -9.35
CA LEU A 111 -1.04 11.80 -8.37
C LEU A 111 -0.57 10.83 -7.29
N ILE A 112 -0.39 11.33 -6.07
CA ILE A 112 0.12 10.58 -4.93
C ILE A 112 -1.06 10.20 -4.04
N SER A 113 -1.44 8.93 -4.09
CA SER A 113 -2.50 8.35 -3.27
C SER A 113 -1.91 7.70 -2.02
N ILE A 114 -2.24 8.23 -0.86
CA ILE A 114 -1.85 7.69 0.45
C ILE A 114 -3.10 7.14 1.15
N LYS A 115 -3.02 5.89 1.59
CA LYS A 115 -4.06 5.15 2.34
C LYS A 115 -3.47 4.55 3.60
N TYR A 116 -4.26 4.46 4.67
CA TYR A 116 -3.79 3.94 5.96
C TYR A 116 -4.83 3.05 6.65
N GLY A 117 -4.40 1.92 7.20
CA GLY A 117 -5.24 1.04 8.01
C GLY A 117 -6.39 0.38 7.22
N GLY A 118 -6.29 0.32 5.89
CA GLY A 118 -7.33 -0.21 5.01
C GLY A 118 -7.39 0.51 3.65
N PRO A 119 -8.53 0.46 2.94
CA PRO A 119 -8.68 1.05 1.60
C PRO A 119 -8.87 2.58 1.61
N TYR A 120 -8.91 3.20 2.79
CA TYR A 120 -9.31 4.60 2.98
C TYR A 120 -8.14 5.57 2.79
N HIS A 121 -8.40 6.67 2.09
CA HIS A 121 -7.44 7.76 1.91
C HIS A 121 -7.29 8.58 3.20
N ILE A 122 -6.08 9.09 3.44
CA ILE A 122 -5.80 10.06 4.50
C ILE A 122 -6.29 11.46 4.10
N GLY A 123 -6.29 12.41 5.03
CA GLY A 123 -6.59 13.81 4.72
C GLY A 123 -5.67 14.40 3.64
N GLY A 124 -6.24 15.05 2.62
CA GLY A 124 -5.49 15.66 1.50
C GLY A 124 -5.12 14.71 0.37
N SER A 125 -5.25 13.40 0.58
CA SER A 125 -5.01 12.38 -0.44
C SER A 125 -6.22 12.25 -1.39
N PRO A 126 -6.03 12.13 -2.71
CA PRO A 126 -4.73 12.13 -3.39
C PRO A 126 -4.12 13.52 -3.58
N PHE A 127 -2.79 13.60 -3.45
CA PHE A 127 -2.01 14.83 -3.64
C PHE A 127 -1.55 14.96 -5.09
N LYS A 128 -1.44 16.20 -5.60
CA LYS A 128 -1.02 16.47 -6.97
C LYS A 128 0.35 17.15 -6.99
N ALA A 129 1.39 16.39 -7.34
CA ALA A 129 2.75 16.89 -7.47
C ALA A 129 3.07 17.31 -8.92
N LYS A 130 3.57 18.53 -9.11
CA LYS A 130 4.01 19.04 -10.41
C LYS A 130 5.51 18.84 -10.57
N VAL A 131 5.90 17.97 -11.49
CA VAL A 131 7.32 17.70 -11.81
C VAL A 131 7.73 18.47 -13.06
N THR A 132 8.88 19.15 -12.99
CA THR A 132 9.49 19.93 -14.07
C THR A 132 10.84 19.36 -14.49
N GLY A 133 11.41 19.86 -15.59
CA GLY A 133 12.70 19.41 -16.12
C GLY A 133 12.60 18.55 -17.39
N PRO A 134 13.74 18.08 -17.93
CA PRO A 134 13.79 17.27 -19.14
C PRO A 134 13.25 15.85 -18.91
N ARG A 135 12.63 15.25 -19.93
CA ARG A 135 12.29 13.82 -19.88
C ARG A 135 13.56 12.99 -19.98
N LEU A 136 13.77 12.08 -19.03
CA LEU A 136 14.95 11.22 -18.91
C LEU A 136 14.68 9.74 -19.26
N VAL A 137 13.47 9.44 -19.72
CA VAL A 137 13.05 8.11 -20.17
C VAL A 137 12.56 8.14 -21.61
N SER A 138 12.87 7.08 -22.36
CA SER A 138 12.48 6.91 -23.77
C SER A 138 11.02 6.51 -23.97
N ASN A 139 10.36 5.99 -22.92
CA ASN A 139 8.95 5.62 -22.98
C ASN A 139 8.04 6.85 -22.96
N HIS A 140 7.07 6.88 -23.88
CA HIS A 140 6.02 7.88 -24.00
C HIS A 140 4.73 7.49 -23.26
N SER A 141 4.76 6.44 -22.44
CA SER A 141 3.60 5.99 -21.65
C SER A 141 3.07 7.15 -20.80
N LEU A 142 1.83 7.56 -21.07
CA LEU A 142 1.22 8.73 -20.43
C LEU A 142 0.78 8.46 -18.97
N HIS A 143 0.78 7.19 -18.54
CA HIS A 143 0.33 6.79 -17.20
C HIS A 143 1.06 5.52 -16.73
N GLU A 144 1.93 5.67 -15.74
CA GLU A 144 2.66 4.60 -15.06
C GLU A 144 2.37 4.68 -13.56
N THR A 145 2.02 3.53 -12.96
CA THR A 145 1.68 3.40 -11.54
C THR A 145 2.84 2.76 -10.79
N SER A 146 3.27 3.39 -9.69
CA SER A 146 4.29 2.86 -8.78
C SER A 146 3.70 2.77 -7.37
N SER A 147 3.86 1.65 -6.68
CA SER A 147 3.24 1.44 -5.36
C SER A 147 4.24 0.91 -4.33
N VAL A 148 4.13 1.39 -3.11
CA VAL A 148 4.86 0.94 -1.92
C VAL A 148 3.85 0.59 -0.82
N PHE A 149 4.05 -0.56 -0.18
CA PHE A 149 3.25 -1.03 0.96
C PHE A 149 4.16 -1.23 2.16
N VAL A 150 3.82 -0.60 3.29
CA VAL A 150 4.53 -0.75 4.56
C VAL A 150 3.54 -1.21 5.61
N ASP A 151 3.86 -2.30 6.29
CA ASP A 151 3.06 -2.80 7.41
C ASP A 151 3.67 -2.30 8.73
N SER A 152 2.89 -1.56 9.51
CA SER A 152 3.32 -1.15 10.86
C SER A 152 3.13 -2.32 11.82
N LEU A 153 4.23 -2.94 12.27
CA LEU A 153 4.19 -3.85 13.41
C LEU A 153 3.76 -3.08 14.67
N THR A 154 2.98 -3.75 15.51
CA THR A 154 2.46 -3.27 16.79
C THR A 154 3.44 -2.36 17.52
N LYS A 155 3.13 -1.06 17.61
CA LYS A 155 3.76 -0.15 18.58
C LYS A 155 3.25 -0.54 19.96
N VAL A 156 3.81 -1.61 20.52
CA VAL A 156 3.53 -2.03 21.90
C VAL A 156 4.08 -0.94 22.81
N ALA A 157 3.17 -0.28 23.54
CA ALA A 157 3.55 0.64 24.59
C ALA A 157 4.40 -0.09 25.66
N THR A 158 5.42 0.62 26.13
CA THR A 158 6.61 0.22 26.89
C THR A 158 6.37 -0.57 28.18
N VAL A 159 7.13 -1.65 28.42
CA VAL A 159 7.70 -2.02 29.75
C VAL A 159 9.01 -2.81 29.53
N PRO A 160 10.11 -2.55 30.27
CA PRO A 160 11.43 -3.13 29.99
C PRO A 160 11.60 -4.52 30.62
N GLN A 161 12.26 -5.46 29.92
CA GLN A 161 13.26 -6.36 30.50
C GLN A 161 13.83 -7.38 29.49
N HIS A 162 15.16 -7.51 29.55
CA HIS A 162 16.02 -8.64 29.18
C HIS A 162 16.21 -9.01 27.70
N ALA A 163 17.50 -8.97 27.33
CA ALA A 163 18.07 -9.22 26.02
C ALA A 163 17.82 -10.65 25.52
N THR A 164 17.47 -10.78 24.23
CA THR A 164 17.93 -11.86 23.34
C THR A 164 17.86 -11.38 21.88
N SER A 165 19.03 -11.38 21.21
CA SER A 165 19.29 -11.26 19.76
C SER A 165 18.39 -10.34 18.91
N GLY A 166 18.93 -9.18 18.52
CA GLY A 166 18.32 -8.27 17.54
C GLY A 166 18.05 -8.92 16.18
N PRO A 167 17.15 -8.35 15.36
CA PRO A 167 16.83 -8.89 14.04
C PRO A 167 18.08 -8.82 13.15
N GLY A 168 18.62 -9.98 12.79
CA GLY A 168 19.70 -10.07 11.81
C GLY A 168 19.29 -9.51 10.44
N PRO A 169 20.26 -9.31 9.52
CA PRO A 169 20.00 -8.82 8.18
C PRO A 169 18.95 -9.69 7.47
N ALA A 170 18.10 -9.05 6.67
CA ALA A 170 17.08 -9.75 5.89
C ALA A 170 17.73 -10.82 4.99
N ASP A 171 17.16 -12.02 4.98
CA ASP A 171 17.66 -13.16 4.23
C ASP A 171 16.65 -13.52 3.13
N VAL A 172 16.90 -12.98 1.93
CA VAL A 172 15.99 -13.11 0.77
C VAL A 172 15.75 -14.57 0.40
N SER A 173 16.74 -15.45 0.66
CA SER A 173 16.69 -16.87 0.28
C SER A 173 15.62 -17.64 1.03
N LYS A 174 15.15 -17.10 2.15
CA LYS A 174 14.10 -17.70 2.99
C LYS A 174 12.68 -17.28 2.60
N VAL A 175 12.53 -16.40 1.62
CA VAL A 175 11.21 -16.02 1.08
C VAL A 175 10.69 -17.11 0.16
N VAL A 176 9.43 -17.51 0.36
CA VAL A 176 8.81 -18.61 -0.40
C VAL A 176 7.54 -18.12 -1.07
N ALA A 177 7.52 -18.08 -2.41
CA ALA A 177 6.28 -17.82 -3.15
C ALA A 177 5.65 -19.11 -3.67
N LYS A 178 4.33 -19.27 -3.51
CA LYS A 178 3.56 -20.44 -3.94
C LYS A 178 2.19 -20.06 -4.48
N GLY A 179 1.72 -20.75 -5.50
CA GLY A 179 0.35 -20.58 -6.01
C GLY A 179 0.28 -20.64 -7.53
N LEU A 180 -0.91 -20.93 -8.05
CA LEU A 180 -1.11 -21.10 -9.48
C LEU A 180 -0.83 -19.82 -10.27
N GLY A 181 -1.07 -18.66 -9.67
CA GLY A 181 -0.76 -17.35 -10.25
C GLY A 181 0.73 -17.07 -10.48
N LEU A 182 1.66 -17.94 -10.06
CA LEU A 182 3.07 -17.82 -10.42
C LEU A 182 3.38 -18.42 -11.80
N SER A 183 2.51 -19.27 -12.32
CA SER A 183 2.75 -20.00 -13.59
C SER A 183 1.58 -19.94 -14.57
N LYS A 184 0.35 -19.66 -14.11
CA LYS A 184 -0.86 -19.65 -14.93
C LYS A 184 -1.71 -18.41 -14.67
N ALA A 185 -2.13 -17.76 -15.75
CA ALA A 185 -3.11 -16.69 -15.73
C ALA A 185 -3.92 -16.66 -17.01
N TYR A 186 -5.13 -16.09 -16.93
CA TYR A 186 -6.06 -15.95 -18.03
C TYR A 186 -6.57 -14.51 -18.10
N VAL A 187 -6.84 -14.05 -19.32
CA VAL A 187 -7.43 -12.73 -19.54
C VAL A 187 -8.75 -12.60 -18.77
N GLY A 188 -8.91 -11.50 -18.04
CA GLY A 188 -10.13 -11.20 -17.30
C GLY A 188 -10.37 -12.04 -16.05
N GLN A 189 -9.45 -12.94 -15.68
CA GLN A 189 -9.54 -13.72 -14.45
C GLN A 189 -8.52 -13.26 -13.42
N LYS A 190 -8.95 -13.17 -12.15
CA LYS A 190 -8.03 -12.88 -11.04
C LYS A 190 -7.16 -14.10 -10.76
N SER A 191 -5.87 -13.98 -11.05
CA SER A 191 -4.86 -14.95 -10.63
C SER A 191 -4.34 -14.59 -9.24
N ASN A 192 -3.94 -15.59 -8.46
CA ASN A 192 -3.42 -15.39 -7.11
C ASN A 192 -2.26 -16.32 -6.76
N PHE A 193 -1.40 -15.85 -5.88
CA PHE A 193 -0.34 -16.61 -5.23
C PHE A 193 -0.07 -16.05 -3.84
N THR A 194 0.67 -16.77 -3.01
CA THR A 194 1.10 -16.33 -1.69
C THR A 194 2.62 -16.18 -1.64
N VAL A 195 3.10 -15.31 -0.75
CA VAL A 195 4.52 -15.09 -0.45
C VAL A 195 4.71 -15.16 1.05
N ASP A 196 5.46 -16.15 1.52
CA ASP A 196 5.82 -16.33 2.93
C ASP A 196 7.21 -15.75 3.17
N CYS A 197 7.28 -14.66 3.93
CA CYS A 197 8.52 -14.01 4.36
C CYS A 197 8.82 -14.25 5.84
N SER A 198 8.11 -15.16 6.51
CA SER A 198 8.16 -15.37 7.97
C SER A 198 9.55 -15.70 8.50
N LYS A 199 10.45 -16.20 7.65
CA LYS A 199 11.82 -16.58 7.99
C LYS A 199 12.89 -15.64 7.40
N ALA A 200 12.49 -14.65 6.60
CA ALA A 200 13.38 -13.81 5.79
C ALA A 200 13.86 -12.53 6.48
N GLY A 201 13.62 -12.38 7.78
CA GLY A 201 13.85 -11.11 8.49
C GLY A 201 12.80 -10.06 8.14
N ASN A 202 13.14 -8.78 8.35
CA ASN A 202 12.25 -7.67 8.03
C ASN A 202 12.78 -6.94 6.80
N ASN A 203 11.94 -6.81 5.77
CA ASN A 203 12.22 -6.04 4.57
C ASN A 203 10.91 -5.74 3.83
N MET A 204 10.99 -5.06 2.70
CA MET A 204 9.85 -4.67 1.89
C MET A 204 9.53 -5.71 0.81
N LEU A 205 8.26 -6.13 0.70
CA LEU A 205 7.81 -6.94 -0.44
C LEU A 205 7.43 -6.02 -1.61
N LEU A 206 8.14 -6.15 -2.73
CA LEU A 206 7.81 -5.46 -3.98
C LEU A 206 7.30 -6.47 -5.01
N VAL A 207 6.14 -6.18 -5.59
CA VAL A 207 5.54 -7.01 -6.65
C VAL A 207 5.25 -6.14 -7.87
N GLY A 208 5.74 -6.58 -9.02
CA GLY A 208 5.51 -5.91 -10.29
C GLY A 208 5.09 -6.90 -11.37
N VAL A 209 4.19 -6.48 -12.25
CA VAL A 209 3.79 -7.26 -13.43
C VAL A 209 4.15 -6.45 -14.67
N HIS A 210 4.98 -7.04 -15.53
CA HIS A 210 5.35 -6.48 -16.82
C HIS A 210 4.65 -7.29 -17.91
N GLY A 211 3.80 -6.61 -18.68
CA GLY A 211 3.07 -7.22 -19.80
C GLY A 211 3.58 -6.75 -21.16
N PRO A 212 3.04 -7.32 -22.25
CA PRO A 212 3.52 -7.05 -23.61
C PRO A 212 3.10 -5.67 -24.13
N ARG A 213 1.94 -5.15 -23.72
CA ARG A 213 1.40 -3.84 -24.16
C ARG A 213 0.65 -3.11 -23.07
N THR A 214 -0.42 -3.70 -22.54
CA THR A 214 -1.21 -3.03 -21.48
C THR A 214 -0.56 -3.23 -20.10
N PRO A 215 -0.55 -2.21 -19.24
CA PRO A 215 -0.24 -2.39 -17.83
C PRO A 215 -1.22 -3.37 -17.19
N CYS A 216 -0.77 -4.00 -16.10
CA CYS A 216 -1.63 -4.83 -15.26
C CYS A 216 -2.83 -4.01 -14.79
N GLU A 217 -4.04 -4.56 -14.91
CA GLU A 217 -5.27 -3.83 -14.56
C GLU A 217 -5.37 -3.61 -13.06
N GLU A 218 -5.12 -4.68 -12.32
CA GLU A 218 -5.20 -4.69 -10.87
C GLU A 218 -4.06 -5.55 -10.36
N ILE A 219 -3.34 -5.04 -9.36
CA ILE A 219 -2.48 -5.85 -8.53
C ILE A 219 -2.79 -5.51 -7.08
N LEU A 220 -3.18 -6.52 -6.31
CA LEU A 220 -3.55 -6.42 -4.92
C LEU A 220 -2.61 -7.29 -4.11
N VAL A 221 -1.85 -6.68 -3.21
CA VAL A 221 -1.04 -7.39 -2.23
C VAL A 221 -1.72 -7.24 -0.88
N LYS A 222 -2.15 -8.36 -0.29
CA LYS A 222 -2.82 -8.43 1.00
C LYS A 222 -1.93 -9.15 1.99
N HIS A 223 -1.54 -8.50 3.08
CA HIS A 223 -0.93 -9.19 4.21
C HIS A 223 -1.97 -10.02 4.95
N MET A 224 -1.63 -11.26 5.26
CA MET A 224 -2.49 -12.25 5.91
C MET A 224 -2.04 -12.55 7.35
N GLY A 225 -1.13 -11.75 7.92
CA GLY A 225 -0.49 -12.03 9.20
C GLY A 225 0.75 -12.90 9.08
N SER A 226 1.60 -12.90 10.12
CA SER A 226 2.83 -13.70 10.20
C SER A 226 3.79 -13.56 9.01
N ARG A 227 3.80 -12.38 8.36
CA ARG A 227 4.58 -12.10 7.13
C ARG A 227 4.23 -13.03 5.95
N LEU A 228 3.01 -13.54 5.94
CA LEU A 228 2.41 -14.18 4.79
C LEU A 228 1.61 -13.14 3.99
N TYR A 229 1.84 -13.07 2.70
CA TYR A 229 1.15 -12.16 1.79
C TYR A 229 0.38 -12.97 0.76
N SER A 230 -0.82 -12.53 0.40
CA SER A 230 -1.56 -13.01 -0.77
C SER A 230 -1.50 -11.92 -1.83
N VAL A 231 -1.00 -12.27 -2.99
CA VAL A 231 -0.97 -11.41 -4.17
C VAL A 231 -2.07 -11.88 -5.12
N SER A 232 -2.91 -10.96 -5.56
CA SER A 232 -3.85 -11.19 -6.65
C SER A 232 -3.61 -10.17 -7.76
N TYR A 233 -3.71 -10.59 -9.02
CA TYR A 233 -3.56 -9.70 -10.16
C TYR A 233 -4.55 -10.06 -11.28
N LEU A 234 -4.85 -9.07 -12.11
CA LEU A 234 -5.79 -9.16 -13.23
C LEU A 234 -5.13 -8.65 -14.52
N LEU A 235 -5.16 -9.46 -15.58
CA LEU A 235 -4.54 -9.18 -16.87
C LEU A 235 -5.60 -8.96 -17.96
N LYS A 236 -5.36 -7.99 -18.85
CA LYS A 236 -6.28 -7.64 -19.95
C LYS A 236 -5.94 -8.26 -21.29
N ASP A 237 -4.66 -8.51 -21.54
CA ASP A 237 -4.18 -8.94 -22.83
C ASP A 237 -3.64 -10.37 -22.78
N LYS A 238 -3.70 -11.03 -23.94
CA LYS A 238 -2.97 -12.27 -24.18
C LYS A 238 -1.50 -11.96 -24.43
N GLY A 239 -0.64 -12.90 -24.06
CA GLY A 239 0.80 -12.82 -24.33
C GLY A 239 1.67 -13.19 -23.14
N GLU A 240 2.95 -12.85 -23.25
CA GLU A 240 3.94 -13.15 -22.23
C GLU A 240 4.00 -12.03 -21.18
N TYR A 241 3.88 -12.43 -19.92
CA TYR A 241 4.00 -11.55 -18.76
C TYR A 241 5.20 -11.97 -17.91
N THR A 242 5.90 -10.98 -17.37
CA THR A 242 6.95 -11.17 -16.37
C THR A 242 6.46 -10.65 -15.02
N LEU A 243 6.23 -11.56 -14.08
CA LEU A 243 5.91 -11.27 -12.70
C LEU A 243 7.21 -11.20 -11.89
N VAL A 244 7.48 -10.04 -11.32
CA VAL A 244 8.66 -9.75 -10.50
C VAL A 244 8.21 -9.70 -9.05
N VAL A 245 8.82 -10.53 -8.22
CA VAL A 245 8.67 -10.49 -6.76
C VAL A 245 10.04 -10.25 -6.12
N LYS A 246 10.13 -9.26 -5.24
CA LYS A 246 11.37 -8.87 -4.56
C LYS A 246 11.16 -8.70 -3.06
N TRP A 247 12.21 -8.92 -2.29
CA TRP A 247 12.25 -8.65 -0.85
C TRP A 247 13.43 -7.71 -0.57
N GLY A 248 13.12 -6.44 -0.29
CA GLY A 248 14.06 -5.33 -0.45
C GLY A 248 14.38 -5.07 -1.93
N ASP A 249 15.67 -4.93 -2.23
CA ASP A 249 16.15 -4.71 -3.61
C ASP A 249 16.40 -6.01 -4.38
N GLU A 250 16.39 -7.15 -3.69
CA GLU A 250 16.76 -8.46 -4.23
C GLU A 250 15.55 -9.28 -4.70
N HIS A 251 15.75 -10.10 -5.75
CA HIS A 251 14.75 -11.06 -6.20
C HIS A 251 14.62 -12.21 -5.21
N ILE A 252 13.37 -12.59 -4.91
CA ILE A 252 13.12 -13.81 -4.15
C ILE A 252 13.48 -15.05 -5.00
N PRO A 253 13.71 -16.23 -4.41
CA PRO A 253 13.87 -17.46 -5.15
C PRO A 253 12.74 -17.68 -6.16
N GLY A 254 13.10 -17.99 -7.41
CA GLY A 254 12.16 -18.21 -8.52
C GLY A 254 11.71 -16.95 -9.27
N SER A 255 11.91 -15.76 -8.71
CA SER A 255 11.65 -14.49 -9.39
C SER A 255 12.82 -14.12 -10.32
N PRO A 256 12.56 -13.59 -11.52
CA PRO A 256 11.25 -13.29 -12.11
C PRO A 256 10.53 -14.52 -12.68
N TYR A 257 9.20 -14.54 -12.57
CA TYR A 257 8.33 -15.59 -13.10
C TYR A 257 7.80 -15.21 -14.48
N ARG A 258 7.91 -16.12 -15.45
CA ARG A 258 7.33 -15.94 -16.79
C ARG A 258 5.98 -16.65 -16.88
N ILE A 259 4.96 -15.93 -17.30
CA ILE A 259 3.58 -16.41 -17.38
C ILE A 259 3.07 -16.20 -18.80
N MET A 260 2.58 -17.26 -19.43
CA MET A 260 1.93 -17.20 -20.73
C MET A 260 0.42 -17.15 -20.55
N VAL A 261 -0.20 -16.10 -21.08
CA VAL A 261 -1.65 -15.88 -21.02
C VAL A 261 -2.28 -16.21 -22.38
N PRO A 262 -3.09 -17.29 -22.48
CA PRO A 262 -3.65 -17.78 -23.73
C PRO A 262 -4.89 -17.02 -24.23
#